data_AF-A0A7X8J6B5-F1
#
_entry.id   AF-A0A7X8J6B5-F1
#
_cell.length_a   1.000
_cell.length_b   1.000
_cell.length_c   1.000
_cell.angle_alpha   90.00
_cell.angle_beta   90.00
_cell.angle_gamma   90.00
#
_symmetry.space_group_name_H-M   'P 1'
#
loop_
_entity.id
_entity.type
_entity.pdbx_description
1 polymer ?
#
loop_
_entity_poly.entity_id
_entity_poly.type
_entity_poly.pdbx_seq_one_letter_code
_entity_poly.pdbx_strand_id
1 'polypeptide(L)'
;EYSTDYTIIAEEELKKSGYLELLTGYTRNAMEYLKLKEEKKGKLKIYISLQITRTNKMRLEYVVRAFEGEKEKWRVSSSCFARHSVDVREILPALVAGALAHIGQDKQVKAYRLDKFPQYVNAVVK
;
A
#
# COMPACT_ATOMS: atom_id res chain seq x y z
N GLU A 1 16.24 -2.53 -12.65
CA GLU A 1 16.46 -3.18 -11.34
C GLU A 1 16.51 -2.12 -10.23
N TYR A 2 16.11 -2.47 -9.02
CA TYR A 2 16.06 -1.59 -7.84
C TYR A 2 16.50 -2.36 -6.59
N SER A 3 16.99 -1.68 -5.57
CA SER A 3 17.46 -2.26 -4.30
C SER A 3 16.36 -3.07 -3.60
N THR A 4 16.75 -4.19 -2.98
CA THR A 4 15.89 -4.99 -2.09
C THR A 4 15.85 -4.44 -0.66
N ASP A 5 16.80 -3.59 -0.29
CA ASP A 5 16.82 -2.92 1.02
C ASP A 5 15.96 -1.67 0.98
N TYR A 6 14.97 -1.59 1.87
CA TYR A 6 13.98 -0.52 1.84
C TYR A 6 13.74 0.16 3.19
N THR A 7 13.12 1.33 3.15
CA THR A 7 12.50 1.96 4.32
C THR A 7 11.14 2.56 3.92
N ILE A 8 10.17 2.46 4.82
CA ILE A 8 8.83 3.01 4.60
C ILE A 8 8.80 4.47 5.04
N ILE A 9 8.27 5.33 4.18
CA ILE A 9 8.04 6.73 4.46
C ILE A 9 6.55 7.01 4.29
N ALA A 10 5.86 7.27 5.40
CA ALA A 10 4.48 7.72 5.36
C ALA A 10 4.39 9.16 4.86
N GLU A 11 3.48 9.43 3.94
CA GLU A 11 3.15 10.80 3.53
C GLU A 11 2.40 11.56 4.61
N GLU A 12 2.44 12.89 4.52
CA GLU A 12 1.96 13.78 5.57
C GLU A 12 0.47 13.58 5.91
N GLU A 13 -0.37 13.32 4.91
CA GLU A 13 -1.78 13.03 5.10
C GLU A 13 -2.00 11.73 5.89
N LEU A 14 -1.21 10.69 5.60
CA LEU A 14 -1.28 9.42 6.30
C LEU A 14 -0.79 9.56 7.75
N LYS A 15 0.26 10.35 7.99
CA LYS A 15 0.76 10.64 9.34
C LYS A 15 -0.28 11.30 10.23
N LYS A 16 -1.15 12.13 9.64
CA LYS A 16 -2.26 12.80 10.32
C LYS A 16 -3.51 11.92 10.45
N SER A 17 -3.50 10.73 9.86
CA SER A 17 -4.63 9.81 9.87
C SER A 17 -4.58 8.84 11.06
N GLY A 18 -5.73 8.29 11.45
CA GLY A 18 -5.82 7.19 12.41
C GLY A 18 -5.42 5.82 11.85
N TYR A 19 -4.81 5.75 10.66
CA TYR A 19 -4.49 4.51 9.95
C TYR A 19 -3.00 4.26 9.73
N LEU A 20 -2.13 5.16 10.23
CA LEU A 20 -0.68 5.11 10.01
C LEU A 20 -0.07 3.76 10.39
N GLU A 21 -0.29 3.30 11.62
CA GLU A 21 0.33 2.07 12.14
C GLU A 21 -0.12 0.84 11.35
N LEU A 22 -1.44 0.72 11.12
CA LEU A 22 -2.02 -0.39 10.35
C LEU A 22 -1.47 -0.44 8.93
N LEU A 23 -1.51 0.67 8.21
CA LEU A 23 -1.08 0.70 6.81
C LEU A 23 0.43 0.47 6.66
N THR A 24 1.21 0.98 7.61
CA THR A 24 2.66 0.71 7.66
C THR A 24 2.94 -0.77 7.93
N GLY A 25 2.25 -1.38 8.88
CA GLY A 25 2.36 -2.82 9.18
C GLY A 25 1.99 -3.69 7.98
N TYR A 26 0.84 -3.44 7.36
CA TYR A 26 0.41 -4.13 6.16
C TYR A 26 1.39 -3.98 4.98
N THR A 27 1.94 -2.78 4.79
CA THR A 27 2.95 -2.53 3.75
C THR A 27 4.25 -3.30 4.07
N ARG A 28 4.69 -3.31 5.33
CA ARG A 28 5.87 -4.07 5.76
C ARG A 28 5.71 -5.56 5.48
N ASN A 29 4.59 -6.14 5.89
CA ASN A 29 4.27 -7.55 5.65
C ASN A 29 4.28 -7.87 4.14
N ALA A 30 3.75 -6.97 3.31
CA ALA A 30 3.78 -7.09 1.85
C ALA A 30 5.22 -7.07 1.27
N MET A 31 6.09 -6.19 1.77
CA MET A 31 7.49 -6.13 1.34
C MET A 31 8.28 -7.37 1.78
N GLU A 32 8.05 -7.87 3.01
CA GLU A 32 8.67 -9.09 3.53
C GLU A 32 8.28 -10.30 2.66
N TYR A 33 7.01 -10.40 2.24
CA TYR A 33 6.55 -11.44 1.33
C TYR A 33 7.29 -11.42 -0.02
N LEU A 34 7.66 -10.23 -0.51
CA LEU A 34 8.47 -10.05 -1.72
C LEU A 34 9.97 -10.25 -1.50
N LYS A 35 10.38 -10.66 -0.29
CA LYS A 35 11.78 -10.83 0.12
C LYS A 35 12.60 -9.53 0.09
N LEU A 36 11.93 -8.39 0.26
CA LEU A 36 12.61 -7.12 0.54
C LEU A 36 12.93 -7.02 2.04
N LYS A 37 14.03 -6.34 2.38
CA LYS A 37 14.52 -6.23 3.75
C LYS A 37 14.40 -4.80 4.26
N GLU A 38 13.72 -4.60 5.39
CA GLU A 38 13.62 -3.27 6.00
C GLU A 38 14.94 -2.91 6.67
N GLU A 39 15.49 -1.75 6.29
CA GLU A 39 16.77 -1.24 6.80
C GLU A 39 16.61 0.24 7.15
N LYS A 40 17.19 0.66 8.29
CA LYS A 40 17.11 2.06 8.77
C LYS A 40 17.62 3.07 7.73
N LYS A 41 18.56 2.66 6.88
CA LYS A 41 19.11 3.43 5.76
C LYS A 41 18.92 2.72 4.42
N GLY A 42 17.82 1.97 4.26
CA GLY A 42 17.49 1.29 3.00
C GLY A 42 17.54 2.24 1.80
N LYS A 43 18.13 1.77 0.70
CA LYS A 43 18.34 2.56 -0.52
C LYS A 43 17.02 2.82 -1.26
N LEU A 44 16.10 1.87 -1.20
CA LEU A 44 14.75 2.01 -1.73
C LEU A 44 13.85 2.72 -0.72
N LYS A 45 13.32 3.88 -1.08
CA LYS A 45 12.37 4.65 -0.27
C LYS A 45 10.95 4.32 -0.73
N ILE A 46 10.20 3.64 0.13
CA ILE A 46 8.81 3.25 -0.14
C ILE A 46 7.88 4.27 0.48
N TYR A 47 7.35 5.17 -0.34
CA TYR A 47 6.38 6.17 0.09
C TYR A 47 4.98 5.56 0.06
N ILE A 48 4.24 5.70 1.15
CA ILE A 48 2.86 5.25 1.25
C ILE A 48 1.91 6.41 1.57
N SER A 49 0.74 6.38 0.94
CA SER A 49 -0.35 7.30 1.21
C SER A 49 -1.71 6.61 1.16
N LEU A 50 -2.67 7.21 1.84
CA LEU A 50 -4.07 6.78 1.85
C LEU A 50 -4.95 8.02 1.68
N GLN A 51 -5.72 8.03 0.60
CA GLN A 51 -6.71 9.06 0.33
C GLN A 51 -8.11 8.51 0.56
N ILE A 52 -8.92 9.27 1.30
CA ILE A 52 -10.32 8.93 1.60
C ILE A 52 -11.19 10.08 1.13
N THR A 53 -11.96 9.85 0.07
CA THR A 53 -12.89 10.85 -0.48
C THR A 53 -14.32 10.44 -0.17
N ARG A 54 -15.06 11.29 0.53
CA ARG A 54 -16.47 11.04 0.90
C ARG A 54 -17.39 11.92 0.06
N THR A 55 -17.98 11.32 -0.98
CA THR A 55 -19.07 11.95 -1.76
C THR A 55 -20.32 11.08 -1.62
N ASN A 56 -20.90 10.59 -2.72
CA ASN A 56 -22.04 9.65 -2.70
C ASN A 56 -21.66 8.28 -2.12
N LYS A 57 -20.42 7.85 -2.34
CA LYS A 57 -19.80 6.67 -1.74
C LYS A 57 -18.44 7.09 -1.15
N MET A 58 -17.94 6.30 -0.21
CA MET A 58 -16.58 6.49 0.29
C MET A 58 -15.61 5.85 -0.71
N ARG A 59 -14.78 6.64 -1.39
CA ARG A 59 -13.65 6.14 -2.19
C ARG A 59 -12.41 6.11 -1.31
N LEU A 60 -11.73 4.97 -1.29
CA LEU A 60 -10.42 4.82 -0.69
C LEU A 60 -9.40 4.52 -1.78
N GLU A 61 -8.24 5.15 -1.69
CA GLU A 61 -7.11 4.91 -2.57
C GLU A 61 -5.83 4.83 -1.76
N TYR A 62 -5.18 3.67 -1.83
CA TYR A 62 -3.83 3.44 -1.33
C TYR A 62 -2.86 3.64 -2.49
N VAL A 63 -1.80 4.40 -2.25
CA VAL A 63 -0.71 4.57 -3.23
C VAL A 63 0.60 4.17 -2.55
N VAL A 64 1.39 3.37 -3.27
CA VAL A 64 2.74 3.00 -2.89
C VAL A 64 3.70 3.35 -4.03
N ARG A 65 4.77 4.09 -3.70
CA ARG A 65 5.77 4.55 -4.65
C ARG A 65 7.16 4.19 -4.15
N ALA A 66 8.02 3.72 -5.04
CA ALA A 66 9.40 3.44 -4.71
C ALA A 66 10.36 4.40 -5.40
N PHE A 67 11.30 4.94 -4.63
CA PHE A 67 12.34 5.82 -5.12
C PHE A 67 13.72 5.28 -4.73
N GLU A 68 14.71 5.47 -5.60
CA GLU A 68 16.12 5.42 -5.21
C GLU A 68 16.76 6.77 -5.53
N GLY A 69 17.18 7.50 -4.50
CA GLY A 69 17.52 8.91 -4.65
C GLY A 69 16.29 9.70 -5.12
N GLU A 70 16.44 10.47 -6.21
CA GLU A 70 15.38 11.29 -6.79
C GLU A 70 14.57 10.57 -7.89
N LYS A 71 14.94 9.34 -8.23
CA LYS A 71 14.31 8.59 -9.34
C LYS A 71 13.22 7.66 -8.83
N GLU A 72 11.99 7.90 -9.27
CA GLU A 72 10.87 6.94 -9.11
C GLU A 72 11.17 5.67 -9.93
N LYS A 73 11.03 4.52 -9.28
CA LYS A 73 11.26 3.19 -9.86
C LYS A 73 9.98 2.52 -10.27
N TRP A 74 8.95 2.69 -9.44
CA TRP A 74 7.62 2.19 -9.70
C TRP A 74 6.60 2.91 -8.83
N ARG A 75 5.36 2.94 -9.32
CA ARG A 75 4.19 3.43 -8.60
C ARG A 75 3.01 2.48 -8.81
N VAL A 76 2.44 2.05 -7.70
CA VAL A 76 1.19 1.28 -7.70
C VAL A 76 0.14 2.01 -6.90
N SER A 77 -1.07 2.12 -7.45
CA SER A 77 -2.23 2.53 -6.66
C SER A 77 -3.32 1.47 -6.69
N SER A 78 -4.00 1.32 -5.56
CA SER A 78 -5.10 0.38 -5.37
C SER A 78 -6.28 1.15 -4.77
N SER A 79 -7.46 1.00 -5.36
CA SER A 79 -8.63 1.77 -4.94
C SER A 79 -9.92 0.95 -4.88
N CYS A 80 -10.84 1.36 -4.03
CA CYS A 80 -12.20 0.84 -3.98
C CYS A 80 -13.20 1.92 -3.56
N PHE A 81 -14.47 1.68 -3.85
CA PHE A 81 -15.61 2.36 -3.25
C PHE A 81 -16.32 1.45 -2.26
N ALA A 82 -16.64 2.00 -1.10
CA ALA A 82 -17.41 1.36 -0.05
C ALA A 82 -18.60 2.24 0.37
N ARG A 83 -19.56 1.64 1.09
CA ARG A 83 -20.60 2.40 1.78
C ARG A 83 -19.95 3.19 2.92
N HIS A 84 -20.54 4.33 3.30
CA HIS A 84 -20.03 5.16 4.41
C HIS A 84 -20.06 4.46 5.77
N SER A 85 -20.85 3.39 5.91
CA SER A 85 -20.97 2.58 7.13
C SER A 85 -19.85 1.54 7.29
N VAL A 86 -19.06 1.28 6.27
CA VAL A 86 -17.99 0.27 6.33
C VAL A 86 -16.80 0.87 7.07
N ASP A 87 -16.23 0.12 8.03
CA ASP A 87 -14.99 0.51 8.68
C ASP A 87 -13.84 0.46 7.68
N VAL A 88 -13.12 1.58 7.54
CA VAL A 88 -11.93 1.70 6.71
C VAL A 88 -10.89 0.62 7.06
N ARG A 89 -10.77 0.25 8.33
CA ARG A 89 -9.80 -0.75 8.82
C ARG A 89 -9.98 -2.12 8.17
N GLU A 90 -11.21 -2.50 7.84
CA GLU A 90 -11.53 -3.76 7.16
C GLU A 90 -11.10 -3.76 5.69
N ILE A 91 -10.93 -2.56 5.11
CA ILE A 91 -10.61 -2.37 3.69
C ILE A 91 -9.09 -2.25 3.47
N LEU A 92 -8.32 -1.78 4.45
CA LEU A 92 -6.89 -1.52 4.29
C LEU A 92 -6.08 -2.74 3.82
N PRO A 93 -6.23 -3.95 4.38
CA PRO A 93 -5.45 -5.10 3.93
C PRO A 93 -5.67 -5.41 2.46
N ALA A 94 -6.91 -5.25 2.01
CA ALA A 94 -7.30 -5.46 0.64
C ALA A 94 -6.66 -4.47 -0.33
N LEU A 95 -6.63 -3.19 0.04
CA LEU A 95 -5.96 -2.17 -0.77
C LEU A 95 -4.47 -2.50 -0.94
N VAL A 96 -3.80 -2.87 0.14
CA VAL A 96 -2.37 -3.22 0.12
C VAL A 96 -2.12 -4.51 -0.68
N ALA A 97 -2.94 -5.55 -0.48
CA ALA A 97 -2.84 -6.80 -1.24
C ALA A 97 -3.06 -6.59 -2.75
N GLY A 98 -4.00 -5.72 -3.12
CA GLY A 98 -4.23 -5.34 -4.52
C GLY A 98 -3.03 -4.62 -5.14
N ALA A 99 -2.31 -3.81 -4.37
CA ALA A 99 -1.08 -3.18 -4.84
C ALA A 99 0.10 -4.17 -4.91
N LEU A 100 0.20 -5.08 -3.94
CA LEU A 100 1.27 -6.09 -3.83
C LEU A 100 1.44 -6.92 -5.11
N ALA A 101 0.33 -7.32 -5.73
CA ALA A 101 0.34 -8.08 -6.99
C ALA A 101 1.02 -7.36 -8.17
N HIS A 102 1.29 -6.06 -8.04
CA HIS A 102 1.82 -5.21 -9.10
C HIS A 102 3.07 -4.41 -8.69
N ILE A 103 3.66 -4.71 -7.53
CA ILE A 103 4.92 -4.07 -7.13
C ILE A 103 6.01 -4.31 -8.18
N GLY A 104 6.79 -3.26 -8.47
CA GLY A 104 7.75 -3.26 -9.57
C GLY A 104 7.16 -2.88 -10.93
N GLN A 105 5.86 -2.54 -10.98
CA GLN A 105 5.17 -2.06 -12.17
C GLN A 105 4.59 -0.66 -11.93
N ASP A 106 4.39 0.09 -13.01
CA ASP A 106 3.63 1.35 -12.99
C ASP A 106 2.16 1.06 -13.31
N LYS A 107 1.31 0.98 -12.28
CA LYS A 107 -0.07 0.47 -12.45
C LYS A 107 -1.08 1.02 -11.45
N GLN A 108 -2.31 1.22 -11.94
CA GLN A 108 -3.48 1.47 -11.10
C GLN A 108 -4.41 0.26 -11.08
N VAL A 109 -4.90 -0.10 -9.91
CA VAL A 109 -5.61 -1.35 -9.63
C VAL A 109 -6.90 -1.03 -8.88
N LYS A 110 -7.95 -1.79 -9.19
CA LYS A 110 -9.21 -1.77 -8.43
C LYS A 110 -9.21 -2.93 -7.46
N ALA A 111 -9.32 -2.66 -6.15
CA ALA A 111 -9.29 -3.65 -5.08
C ALA A 111 -10.56 -4.52 -4.98
N TYR A 112 -11.42 -4.52 -6.00
CA TYR A 112 -12.68 -5.28 -6.01
C TYR A 112 -12.54 -6.77 -6.34
N ARG A 113 -11.32 -7.27 -6.58
CA ARG A 113 -11.07 -8.66 -6.98
C ARG A 113 -10.18 -9.43 -5.98
N LEU A 114 -10.39 -9.20 -4.68
CA LEU A 114 -9.58 -9.83 -3.62
C LEU A 114 -9.77 -11.34 -3.53
N ASP A 115 -10.97 -11.80 -3.90
CA ASP A 115 -11.31 -13.19 -4.14
C ASP A 115 -10.36 -13.87 -5.14
N LYS A 116 -9.73 -13.09 -6.03
CA LYS A 116 -8.71 -13.58 -6.98
C LYS A 116 -7.28 -13.57 -6.43
N PHE A 117 -7.07 -13.03 -5.23
CA PHE A 117 -5.77 -12.77 -4.62
C PHE A 117 -5.67 -13.18 -3.13
N PRO A 118 -6.22 -14.34 -2.70
CA PRO A 118 -6.23 -14.74 -1.29
C PRO A 118 -4.84 -14.86 -0.68
N GLN A 119 -3.85 -15.30 -1.46
CA GLN A 119 -2.46 -15.41 -1.02
C GLN A 119 -1.85 -14.04 -0.65
N TYR A 120 -2.23 -12.97 -1.36
CA TYR A 120 -1.72 -11.62 -1.09
C TYR A 120 -2.42 -10.98 0.10
N VAL A 121 -3.70 -11.31 0.33
CA VAL A 121 -4.39 -10.91 1.56
C VAL A 121 -3.71 -11.57 2.77
N ASN A 122 -3.50 -12.89 2.74
CA ASN A 122 -2.82 -13.61 3.83
C ASN A 122 -1.40 -13.08 4.08
N ALA A 123 -0.67 -12.73 3.02
CA ALA A 123 0.65 -12.13 3.13
C ALA A 123 0.63 -10.79 3.88
N VAL A 124 -0.45 -10.02 3.75
CA VAL A 124 -0.59 -8.68 4.34
C VAL A 124 -1.08 -8.74 5.79
N VAL A 125 -2.00 -9.63 6.15
CA VAL A 125 -2.59 -9.71 7.52
C VAL A 125 -1.77 -10.57 8.50
N LYS A 126 -0.52 -10.88 8.15
CA LYS A 126 0.40 -11.70 8.96
C LYS A 126 0.61 -11.14 10.37
#